data_AF-A0A671X0N2-F1
#
_entry.id   AF-A0A671X0N2-F1
#
_cell.length_a   1.000
_cell.length_b   1.000
_cell.length_c   1.000
_cell.angle_alpha   90.00
_cell.angle_beta   90.00
_cell.angle_gamma   90.00
#
_symmetry.space_group_name_H-M   'P 1'
#
loop_
_entity.id
_entity.type
_entity.pdbx_description
1 polymer ?
#
loop_
_entity_poly.entity_id
_entity_poly.type
_entity_poly.pdbx_seq_one_letter_code
_entity_poly.pdbx_strand_id
1 'polypeptide(L)'
;SDCNLSERSCEALSSVLSSQSSSLRELDLSNNNLQDSGVKLLSAELKSPHCVLETLRLSGCLITEEGCTSLASALDSNLSHLRELDLSYNHPGDSGVKQLSARLEDPGWRLDTLRLTEGHRGNTLKTNRPHHLLHSCELTVDTNTVSRNIKLSDNNRKMTSVKEDQSYPRHPERFDRWHQLLCRTGLTGRCYWEVEWRGDVYISVSYRRIRRRGDSTDCLFGWNDQSWSLRCSDDGRYSVWHNNRRTDTSSSSFSSSSSSSSSGRVAVYVDCPAGTLSFYRVSSDSLIHLHTFNTTFTEPLYPGFRLLWSSSGSSVRLCGV
;
A
#
# COMPACT_ATOMS: atom_id res chain seq x y z
N SER A 1 23.27 1.67 -8.65
CA SER A 1 22.32 2.79 -8.81
C SER A 1 23.02 4.13 -8.66
N ASP A 2 22.47 5.18 -9.27
CA ASP A 2 22.90 6.60 -9.14
C ASP A 2 24.38 6.87 -9.47
N CYS A 3 24.81 6.47 -10.68
CA CYS A 3 26.21 6.53 -11.10
C CYS A 3 26.41 7.40 -12.36
N ASN A 4 25.42 8.22 -12.74
CA ASN A 4 25.40 8.99 -13.99
C ASN A 4 25.66 8.14 -15.25
N LEU A 5 25.18 6.90 -15.26
CA LEU A 5 25.26 6.02 -16.42
C LEU A 5 24.30 6.50 -17.52
N SER A 6 24.68 6.28 -18.77
CA SER A 6 23.90 6.62 -19.97
C SER A 6 23.82 5.42 -20.91
N GLU A 7 23.13 5.57 -22.04
CA GLU A 7 23.04 4.53 -23.09
C GLU A 7 24.41 3.94 -23.50
N ARG A 8 25.47 4.75 -23.53
CA ARG A 8 26.84 4.29 -23.89
C ARG A 8 27.41 3.31 -22.87
N SER A 9 27.02 3.45 -21.61
CA SER A 9 27.41 2.51 -20.56
C SER A 9 26.75 1.15 -20.75
N CYS A 10 25.56 1.10 -21.38
CA CYS A 10 24.88 -0.16 -21.68
C CYS A 10 25.61 -1.02 -22.70
N GLU A 11 26.41 -0.45 -23.61
CA GLU A 11 27.25 -1.23 -24.54
C GLU A 11 28.32 -2.03 -23.79
N ALA A 12 29.03 -1.38 -22.86
CA ALA A 12 30.04 -2.04 -22.03
C ALA A 12 29.40 -3.09 -21.11
N LEU A 13 28.25 -2.78 -20.51
CA LEU A 13 27.50 -3.73 -19.68
C LEU A 13 26.97 -4.92 -20.50
N SER A 14 26.56 -4.68 -21.75
CA SER A 14 26.11 -5.75 -22.66
C SER A 14 27.22 -6.76 -22.92
N SER A 15 28.45 -6.29 -23.14
CA SER A 15 29.62 -7.18 -23.29
C SER A 15 29.88 -8.02 -22.03
N VAL A 16 29.62 -7.48 -20.84
CA VAL A 16 29.78 -8.22 -19.57
C VAL A 16 28.66 -9.25 -19.38
N LEU A 17 27.42 -8.91 -19.70
CA LEU A 17 26.26 -9.81 -19.54
C LEU A 17 26.25 -10.97 -20.55
N SER A 18 26.83 -10.78 -21.73
CA SER A 18 26.93 -11.79 -22.78
C SER A 18 28.11 -12.75 -22.63
N SER A 19 29.09 -12.39 -21.81
CA SER A 19 30.28 -13.21 -21.60
C SER A 19 29.94 -14.55 -20.95
N GLN A 20 30.49 -15.64 -21.49
CA GLN A 20 30.38 -16.98 -20.90
C GLN A 20 30.97 -17.08 -19.49
N SER A 21 31.88 -16.17 -19.14
CA SER A 21 32.49 -16.10 -17.81
C SER A 21 31.70 -15.24 -16.83
N SER A 22 30.57 -14.66 -17.25
CA SER A 22 29.78 -13.76 -16.42
C SER A 22 29.06 -14.54 -15.32
N SER A 23 29.28 -14.13 -14.07
CA SER A 23 28.58 -14.67 -12.91
C SER A 23 27.62 -13.66 -12.29
N LEU A 24 27.26 -12.60 -13.03
CA LEU A 24 26.45 -11.50 -12.51
C LEU A 24 25.00 -11.95 -12.33
N ARG A 25 24.56 -11.99 -11.07
CA ARG A 25 23.20 -12.38 -10.68
C ARG A 25 22.27 -11.20 -10.46
N GLU A 26 22.81 -10.07 -9.99
CA GLU A 26 22.02 -8.88 -9.70
C GLU A 26 22.64 -7.66 -10.36
N LEU A 27 21.79 -6.86 -11.02
CA LEU A 27 22.18 -5.63 -11.67
C LEU A 27 21.17 -4.52 -11.32
N ASP A 28 21.63 -3.54 -10.54
CA ASP A 28 20.85 -2.35 -10.19
C ASP A 28 21.38 -1.10 -10.88
N LEU A 29 20.66 -0.71 -11.92
CA LEU A 29 20.91 0.49 -12.72
C LEU A 29 19.90 1.61 -12.42
N SER A 30 19.16 1.53 -11.32
CA SER A 30 18.16 2.53 -10.97
C SER A 30 18.74 3.94 -10.87
N ASN A 31 17.93 4.94 -11.22
CA ASN A 31 18.23 6.37 -11.26
C ASN A 31 19.40 6.70 -12.20
N ASN A 32 19.42 6.13 -13.41
CA ASN A 32 20.38 6.46 -14.46
C ASN A 32 19.66 6.83 -15.76
N ASN A 33 20.26 7.67 -16.61
CA ASN A 33 19.63 8.16 -17.83
C ASN A 33 19.82 7.17 -19.01
N LEU A 34 19.28 5.96 -18.88
CA LEU A 34 19.48 4.89 -19.85
C LEU A 34 18.60 5.03 -21.10
N GLN A 35 17.35 5.48 -20.92
CA GLN A 35 16.35 5.61 -21.98
C GLN A 35 16.05 4.27 -22.70
N ASP A 36 15.22 4.32 -23.74
CA ASP A 36 14.85 3.12 -24.50
C ASP A 36 16.03 2.51 -25.27
N SER A 37 16.97 3.33 -25.74
CA SER A 37 18.18 2.88 -26.43
C SER A 37 19.07 2.00 -25.54
N GLY A 38 19.33 2.45 -24.31
CA GLY A 38 20.09 1.66 -23.33
C GLY A 38 19.38 0.36 -22.94
N VAL A 39 18.06 0.39 -22.82
CA VAL A 39 17.25 -0.80 -22.50
C VAL A 39 17.20 -1.79 -23.66
N LYS A 40 17.17 -1.33 -24.92
CA LYS A 40 17.24 -2.21 -26.10
C LYS A 40 18.53 -3.02 -26.13
N LEU A 41 19.66 -2.40 -25.80
CA LEU A 41 20.95 -3.08 -25.68
C LEU A 41 20.90 -4.17 -24.61
N LEU A 42 20.41 -3.83 -23.41
CA LEU A 42 20.24 -4.82 -22.33
C LEU A 42 19.26 -5.95 -22.72
N SER A 43 18.19 -5.61 -23.44
CA SER A 43 17.18 -6.56 -23.90
C SER A 43 17.76 -7.56 -24.90
N ALA A 44 18.67 -7.15 -25.79
CA ALA A 44 19.35 -8.06 -26.69
C ALA A 44 20.16 -9.12 -25.92
N GLU A 45 20.79 -8.73 -24.81
CA GLU A 45 21.62 -9.65 -24.02
C GLU A 45 20.83 -10.56 -23.09
N LEU A 46 19.66 -10.15 -22.61
CA LEU A 46 18.76 -11.05 -21.87
C LEU A 46 18.32 -12.25 -22.74
N LYS A 47 18.41 -12.12 -24.07
CA LYS A 47 18.19 -13.24 -25.02
C LYS A 47 19.39 -14.18 -25.14
N SER A 48 20.56 -13.82 -24.60
CA SER A 48 21.74 -14.67 -24.63
C SER A 48 21.57 -15.89 -23.72
N PRO A 49 21.90 -17.11 -24.18
CA PRO A 49 21.85 -18.32 -23.35
C PRO A 49 22.87 -18.30 -22.19
N HIS A 50 23.83 -17.37 -22.22
CA HIS A 50 24.85 -17.21 -21.18
C HIS A 50 24.45 -16.20 -20.09
N CYS A 51 23.31 -15.52 -20.26
CA CYS A 51 22.84 -14.56 -19.27
C CYS A 51 22.26 -15.30 -18.05
N VAL A 52 22.94 -15.17 -16.91
CA VAL A 52 22.57 -15.81 -15.64
C VAL A 52 21.93 -14.83 -14.64
N LEU A 53 21.53 -13.65 -15.13
CA LEU A 53 20.98 -12.59 -14.31
C LEU A 53 19.62 -13.00 -13.71
N GLU A 54 19.49 -12.83 -12.41
CA GLU A 54 18.30 -13.16 -11.62
C GLU A 54 17.52 -11.91 -11.22
N THR A 55 18.21 -10.78 -11.02
CA THR A 55 17.59 -9.51 -10.62
C THR A 55 18.06 -8.36 -11.51
N LEU A 56 17.10 -7.63 -12.08
CA LEU A 56 17.34 -6.42 -12.87
C LEU A 56 16.49 -5.26 -12.33
N ARG A 57 17.15 -4.19 -11.85
CA ARG A 57 16.47 -2.98 -11.38
C ARG A 57 16.82 -1.80 -12.28
N LEU A 58 15.78 -1.19 -12.84
CA LEU A 58 15.81 -0.12 -13.82
C LEU A 58 14.88 1.03 -13.39
N SER A 59 14.72 1.21 -12.08
CA SER A 59 13.80 2.21 -11.55
C SER A 59 14.27 3.62 -11.91
N GLY A 60 13.39 4.50 -12.37
CA GLY A 60 13.79 5.90 -12.65
C GLY A 60 14.77 6.06 -13.81
N CYS A 61 14.64 5.25 -14.87
CA CYS A 61 15.59 5.22 -15.99
C CYS A 61 15.11 5.89 -17.30
N LEU A 62 14.00 6.64 -17.24
CA LEU A 62 13.35 7.31 -18.39
C LEU A 62 12.95 6.34 -19.50
N ILE A 63 12.51 5.14 -19.14
CA ILE A 63 12.08 4.09 -20.08
C ILE A 63 10.64 4.34 -20.51
N THR A 64 10.36 4.25 -21.81
CA THR A 64 9.02 4.41 -22.37
C THR A 64 8.40 3.06 -22.78
N GLU A 65 7.25 3.11 -23.45
CA GLU A 65 6.60 1.95 -24.06
C GLU A 65 7.52 1.16 -25.01
N GLU A 66 8.40 1.85 -25.74
CA GLU A 66 9.30 1.21 -26.70
C GLU A 66 10.36 0.33 -26.01
N GLY A 67 10.97 0.84 -24.93
CA GLY A 67 11.90 0.06 -24.11
C GLY A 67 11.22 -1.12 -23.42
N CYS A 68 9.98 -0.93 -22.95
CA CYS A 68 9.21 -2.01 -22.31
C CYS A 68 8.83 -3.12 -23.28
N THR A 69 8.46 -2.77 -24.52
CA THR A 69 8.21 -3.74 -25.60
C THR A 69 9.47 -4.55 -25.94
N SER A 70 10.63 -3.89 -25.91
CA SER A 70 11.92 -4.55 -26.15
C SER A 70 12.25 -5.56 -25.05
N LEU A 71 12.04 -5.18 -23.78
CA LEU A 71 12.19 -6.08 -22.63
C LEU A 71 11.23 -7.26 -22.70
N ALA A 72 9.95 -7.02 -23.02
CA ALA A 72 8.97 -8.08 -23.21
C ALA A 72 9.45 -9.08 -24.26
N SER A 73 9.87 -8.62 -25.45
CA SER A 73 10.41 -9.53 -26.49
C SER A 73 11.62 -10.35 -26.01
N ALA A 74 12.47 -9.78 -25.15
CA ALA A 74 13.62 -10.50 -24.58
C ALA A 74 13.19 -11.64 -23.67
N LEU A 75 12.18 -11.40 -22.83
CA LEU A 75 11.66 -12.40 -21.90
C LEU A 75 10.87 -13.52 -22.60
N ASP A 76 10.38 -13.32 -23.84
CA ASP A 76 9.76 -14.39 -24.65
C ASP A 76 10.76 -15.40 -25.20
N SER A 77 11.92 -14.89 -25.60
CA SER A 77 12.83 -15.63 -26.47
C SER A 77 13.81 -16.50 -25.69
N ASN A 78 13.83 -16.39 -24.36
CA ASN A 78 14.77 -17.14 -23.56
C ASN A 78 14.22 -17.50 -22.18
N LEU A 79 14.65 -18.67 -21.69
CA LEU A 79 14.42 -19.17 -20.33
C LEU A 79 15.26 -18.35 -19.33
N SER A 80 15.07 -17.03 -19.32
CA SER A 80 15.85 -16.13 -18.48
C SER A 80 15.81 -16.63 -17.04
N HIS A 81 16.97 -16.61 -16.38
CA HIS A 81 17.06 -16.87 -14.94
C HIS A 81 16.40 -15.74 -14.13
N LEU A 82 15.89 -14.71 -14.80
CA LEU A 82 15.36 -13.51 -14.21
C LEU A 82 14.13 -13.84 -13.34
N ARG A 83 14.27 -13.54 -12.05
CA ARG A 83 13.26 -13.68 -11.01
C ARG A 83 12.68 -12.33 -10.61
N GLU A 84 13.46 -11.26 -10.67
CA GLU A 84 13.02 -9.90 -10.31
C GLU A 84 13.32 -8.88 -11.40
N LEU A 85 12.30 -8.12 -11.80
CA LEU A 85 12.38 -6.97 -12.70
C LEU A 85 11.70 -5.76 -12.06
N ASP A 86 12.48 -4.71 -11.79
CA ASP A 86 11.97 -3.44 -11.29
C ASP A 86 12.04 -2.33 -12.36
N LEU A 87 10.88 -1.88 -12.82
CA LEU A 87 10.67 -0.80 -13.78
C LEU A 87 9.89 0.37 -13.16
N SER A 88 9.86 0.48 -11.83
CA SER A 88 9.22 1.59 -11.13
C SER A 88 9.76 2.96 -11.58
N TYR A 89 8.96 4.00 -11.46
CA TYR A 89 9.32 5.38 -11.81
C TYR A 89 9.79 5.55 -13.27
N ASN A 90 9.22 4.77 -14.20
CA ASN A 90 9.36 4.93 -15.65
C ASN A 90 8.01 5.27 -16.32
N HIS A 91 7.94 5.21 -17.67
CA HIS A 91 6.76 5.49 -18.50
C HIS A 91 6.40 4.31 -19.45
N PRO A 92 6.19 3.08 -18.96
CA PRO A 92 5.89 1.91 -19.78
C PRO A 92 4.70 2.02 -20.74
N GLY A 93 3.74 2.92 -20.50
CA GLY A 93 2.55 3.05 -21.32
C GLY A 93 1.61 1.84 -21.23
N ASP A 94 0.36 2.01 -21.67
CA ASP A 94 -0.67 0.97 -21.52
C ASP A 94 -0.31 -0.33 -22.26
N SER A 95 0.34 -0.21 -23.42
CA SER A 95 0.77 -1.33 -24.26
C SER A 95 1.98 -2.06 -23.67
N GLY A 96 2.99 -1.34 -23.17
CA GLY A 96 4.15 -1.95 -22.52
C GLY A 96 3.77 -2.68 -21.23
N VAL A 97 2.87 -2.08 -20.44
CA VAL A 97 2.24 -2.73 -19.28
C VAL A 97 1.53 -4.02 -19.70
N LYS A 98 0.64 -3.94 -20.70
CA LYS A 98 -0.14 -5.09 -21.17
C LYS A 98 0.74 -6.24 -21.65
N GLN A 99 1.82 -5.96 -22.37
CA GLN A 99 2.74 -6.98 -22.87
C GLN A 99 3.50 -7.68 -21.74
N LEU A 100 4.01 -6.91 -20.77
CA LEU A 100 4.73 -7.46 -19.62
C LEU A 100 3.79 -8.20 -18.67
N SER A 101 2.52 -7.79 -18.57
CA SER A 101 1.56 -8.39 -17.65
C SER A 101 0.78 -9.58 -18.21
N ALA A 102 0.56 -9.65 -19.53
CA ALA A 102 -0.19 -10.75 -20.14
C ALA A 102 0.45 -12.13 -19.89
N ARG A 103 1.73 -12.15 -19.51
CA ARG A 103 2.55 -13.36 -19.32
C ARG A 103 2.62 -13.83 -17.89
N LEU A 104 2.02 -13.06 -16.99
CA LEU A 104 1.87 -13.41 -15.59
C LEU A 104 1.00 -14.66 -15.38
N GLU A 105 0.22 -15.04 -16.40
CA GLU A 105 -0.62 -16.24 -16.44
C GLU A 105 0.04 -17.44 -17.17
N ASP A 106 1.25 -17.27 -17.72
CA ASP A 106 1.98 -18.33 -18.43
C ASP A 106 2.72 -19.27 -17.45
N PRO A 107 2.45 -20.59 -17.43
CA PRO A 107 3.18 -21.55 -16.58
C PRO A 107 4.68 -21.63 -16.85
N GLY A 108 5.15 -21.21 -18.02
CA GLY A 108 6.56 -21.14 -18.39
C GLY A 108 7.30 -19.91 -17.84
N TRP A 109 6.55 -18.94 -17.29
CA TRP A 109 7.10 -17.68 -16.77
C TRP A 109 7.82 -17.90 -15.43
N ARG A 110 9.10 -17.48 -15.36
CA ARG A 110 9.96 -17.67 -14.18
C ARG A 110 10.14 -16.43 -13.31
N LEU A 111 9.64 -15.28 -13.77
CA LEU A 111 9.74 -14.03 -13.03
C LEU A 111 8.83 -14.11 -11.80
N ASP A 112 9.42 -14.05 -10.62
CA ASP A 112 8.70 -14.05 -9.35
C ASP A 112 8.16 -12.65 -9.01
N THR A 113 8.85 -11.59 -9.48
CA THR A 113 8.57 -10.19 -9.17
C THR A 113 8.70 -9.29 -10.39
N LEU A 114 7.60 -8.59 -10.73
CA LEU A 114 7.58 -7.49 -11.71
C LEU A 114 7.10 -6.21 -11.03
N ARG A 115 7.84 -5.10 -11.14
CA ARG A 115 7.40 -3.80 -10.60
C ARG A 115 7.23 -2.80 -11.73
N LEU A 116 6.00 -2.35 -11.93
CA LEU A 116 5.63 -1.29 -12.86
C LEU A 116 4.89 -0.24 -12.03
N THR A 117 5.54 0.89 -11.74
CA THR A 117 4.85 2.03 -11.13
C THR A 117 5.18 3.24 -11.97
N GLU A 118 4.24 3.75 -12.76
CA GLU A 118 4.47 5.01 -13.44
C GLU A 118 4.48 6.13 -12.41
N GLY A 119 5.43 7.06 -12.55
CA GLY A 119 5.22 8.40 -12.04
C GLY A 119 3.97 8.95 -12.73
N HIS A 120 2.85 8.94 -12.01
CA HIS A 120 1.55 9.53 -12.37
C HIS A 120 0.46 8.69 -13.09
N ARG A 121 0.57 7.36 -13.18
CA ARG A 121 -0.57 6.49 -13.55
C ARG A 121 -0.43 5.08 -12.97
N GLY A 122 -1.45 4.62 -12.26
CA GLY A 122 -1.42 3.35 -11.56
C GLY A 122 -1.71 2.19 -12.50
N ASN A 123 -0.69 1.47 -12.94
CA ASN A 123 -0.81 0.09 -13.40
C ASN A 123 0.35 -0.72 -12.80
N THR A 124 0.13 -1.26 -11.61
CA THR A 124 1.02 -2.22 -10.97
C THR A 124 0.53 -3.63 -11.26
N LEU A 125 1.09 -4.26 -12.29
CA LEU A 125 0.90 -5.69 -12.55
C LEU A 125 2.07 -6.46 -11.94
N LYS A 126 1.74 -7.20 -10.87
CA LYS A 126 2.64 -8.06 -10.10
C LYS A 126 2.03 -9.46 -10.08
N THR A 127 2.67 -10.43 -10.73
CA THR A 127 2.60 -11.83 -10.29
C THR A 127 4.02 -12.28 -9.96
N ASN A 128 4.26 -13.10 -8.93
CA ASN A 128 3.34 -13.79 -8.04
C ASN A 128 3.23 -13.08 -6.67
N ARG A 129 1.98 -12.73 -6.33
CA ARG A 129 1.53 -11.89 -5.19
C ARG A 129 1.86 -10.39 -5.33
N PRO A 130 0.85 -9.52 -5.45
CA PRO A 130 1.06 -8.08 -5.49
C PRO A 130 1.75 -7.64 -4.20
N HIS A 131 2.56 -6.58 -4.25
CA HIS A 131 3.18 -6.05 -3.05
C HIS A 131 2.16 -5.33 -2.15
N HIS A 132 0.91 -5.20 -2.59
CA HIS A 132 -0.25 -4.89 -1.74
C HIS A 132 -0.69 -6.12 -0.92
N LEU A 133 -0.42 -7.34 -1.41
CA LEU A 133 -0.61 -8.64 -0.76
C LEU A 133 0.65 -9.20 -0.06
N LEU A 134 1.87 -8.75 -0.38
CA LEU A 134 3.10 -9.19 0.33
C LEU A 134 3.18 -8.64 1.77
N HIS A 135 2.52 -7.52 2.03
CA HIS A 135 2.36 -6.94 3.36
C HIS A 135 0.90 -6.87 3.79
N SER A 136 -0.01 -7.61 3.12
CA SER A 136 -1.39 -7.64 3.56
C SER A 136 -1.47 -8.27 4.94
N CYS A 137 -2.08 -7.54 5.87
CA CYS A 137 -2.27 -7.98 7.22
C CYS A 137 -3.70 -8.39 7.43
N GLU A 138 -3.90 -9.64 7.86
CA GLU A 138 -5.17 -10.03 8.41
C GLU A 138 -5.32 -9.43 9.81
N LEU A 139 -6.18 -8.43 9.93
CA LEU A 139 -6.48 -7.79 11.20
C LEU A 139 -7.50 -8.61 11.98
N THR A 140 -7.27 -8.77 13.28
CA THR A 140 -8.21 -9.38 14.22
C THR A 140 -8.58 -8.38 15.31
N VAL A 141 -9.87 -8.23 15.59
CA VAL A 141 -10.38 -7.33 16.63
C VAL A 141 -10.03 -7.88 18.01
N ASP A 142 -9.48 -7.03 18.89
CA ASP A 142 -9.33 -7.37 20.30
C ASP A 142 -10.64 -7.08 21.05
N THR A 143 -11.45 -8.12 21.24
CA THR A 143 -12.74 -8.05 21.93
C THR A 143 -12.65 -7.54 23.38
N ASN A 144 -11.47 -7.57 23.99
CA ASN A 144 -11.24 -7.00 25.31
C ASN A 144 -11.18 -5.47 25.32
N THR A 145 -10.91 -4.86 24.16
CA THR A 145 -10.82 -3.40 24.01
C THR A 145 -12.13 -2.77 23.58
N VAL A 146 -12.99 -3.53 22.90
CA VAL A 146 -14.21 -3.03 22.25
C VAL A 146 -15.16 -2.35 23.22
N SER A 147 -15.50 -1.09 22.96
CA SER A 147 -16.52 -0.39 23.73
C SER A 147 -17.88 -1.10 23.67
N ARG A 148 -18.66 -1.01 24.75
CA ARG A 148 -19.99 -1.63 24.84
C ARG A 148 -20.98 -1.07 23.84
N ASN A 149 -20.74 0.10 23.28
CA ASN A 149 -21.59 0.70 22.26
C ASN A 149 -21.19 0.32 20.82
N ILE A 150 -20.34 -0.69 20.67
CA ILE A 150 -20.00 -1.30 19.38
C ILE A 150 -20.49 -2.73 19.36
N LYS A 151 -21.34 -3.05 18.38
CA LYS A 151 -21.74 -4.43 18.08
C LYS A 151 -20.81 -5.04 17.05
N LEU A 152 -20.22 -6.17 17.40
CA LEU A 152 -19.45 -7.02 16.48
C LEU A 152 -20.39 -8.00 15.75
N SER A 153 -20.12 -8.21 14.47
CA SER A 153 -20.84 -9.14 13.58
C SER A 153 -19.89 -9.65 12.51
N ASP A 154 -20.35 -10.58 11.66
CA ASP A 154 -19.55 -11.15 10.56
C ASP A 154 -18.22 -11.74 11.06
N ASN A 155 -18.30 -12.65 12.04
CA ASN A 155 -17.13 -13.23 12.72
C ASN A 155 -16.14 -12.16 13.25
N ASN A 156 -16.68 -11.10 13.87
CA ASN A 156 -15.97 -9.93 14.38
C ASN A 156 -15.26 -9.07 13.31
N ARG A 157 -15.54 -9.27 12.02
CA ARG A 157 -15.00 -8.43 10.95
C ARG A 157 -15.82 -7.17 10.68
N LYS A 158 -17.06 -7.09 11.17
CA LYS A 158 -17.91 -5.90 11.04
C LYS A 158 -18.25 -5.30 12.40
N MET A 159 -17.94 -4.04 12.57
CA MET A 159 -18.13 -3.25 13.79
C MET A 159 -19.15 -2.16 13.50
N THR A 160 -20.23 -2.11 14.29
CA THR A 160 -21.33 -1.15 14.10
C THR A 160 -21.61 -0.41 15.39
N SER A 161 -21.76 0.91 15.30
CA SER A 161 -22.16 1.75 16.44
C SER A 161 -23.62 1.48 16.80
N VAL A 162 -23.90 1.17 18.07
CA VAL A 162 -25.24 0.81 18.59
C VAL A 162 -25.55 1.62 19.84
N LYS A 163 -26.84 1.88 20.10
CA LYS A 163 -27.27 2.62 21.29
C LYS A 163 -27.22 1.72 22.53
N GLU A 164 -27.62 0.47 22.34
CA GLU A 164 -27.72 -0.51 23.41
C GLU A 164 -26.34 -1.07 23.77
N ASP A 165 -26.06 -1.12 25.07
CA ASP A 165 -24.84 -1.71 25.58
C ASP A 165 -24.77 -3.21 25.27
N GLN A 166 -23.69 -3.60 24.61
CA GLN A 166 -23.35 -4.99 24.38
C GLN A 166 -22.83 -5.63 25.68
N SER A 167 -23.19 -6.91 25.89
CA SER A 167 -22.86 -7.67 27.10
C SER A 167 -21.42 -8.19 27.13
N TYR A 168 -20.44 -7.30 26.94
CA TYR A 168 -19.02 -7.66 27.01
C TYR A 168 -18.50 -7.73 28.46
N PRO A 169 -17.65 -8.72 28.81
CA PRO A 169 -17.05 -8.82 30.13
C PRO A 169 -16.28 -7.56 30.52
N ARG A 170 -16.25 -7.26 31.83
CA ARG A 170 -15.40 -6.18 32.35
C ARG A 170 -13.93 -6.51 32.06
N HIS A 171 -13.19 -5.53 31.53
CA HIS A 171 -11.77 -5.70 31.23
C HIS A 171 -11.03 -4.36 31.44
N PRO A 172 -9.80 -4.35 31.99
CA PRO A 172 -9.02 -3.12 32.17
C PRO A 172 -8.75 -2.40 30.84
N GLU A 173 -8.48 -3.16 29.78
CA GLU A 173 -8.18 -2.65 28.44
C GLU A 173 -9.40 -2.17 27.64
N ARG A 174 -10.63 -2.20 28.20
CA ARG A 174 -11.84 -1.81 27.47
C ARG A 174 -12.00 -0.30 27.41
N PHE A 175 -12.33 0.24 26.24
CA PHE A 175 -12.81 1.62 26.13
C PHE A 175 -14.18 1.75 26.80
N ASP A 176 -14.29 2.57 27.83
CA ASP A 176 -15.50 2.63 28.68
C ASP A 176 -16.51 3.71 28.24
N ARG A 177 -16.02 4.84 27.69
CA ARG A 177 -16.84 6.01 27.36
C ARG A 177 -17.03 6.22 25.87
N TRP A 178 -15.98 5.96 25.09
CA TRP A 178 -15.95 6.28 23.66
C TRP A 178 -16.13 5.02 22.82
N HIS A 179 -16.84 5.14 21.70
CA HIS A 179 -17.13 4.04 20.77
C HIS A 179 -15.86 3.70 19.97
N GLN A 180 -14.90 3.07 20.64
CA GLN A 180 -13.58 2.74 20.09
C GLN A 180 -13.21 1.29 20.35
N LEU A 181 -12.28 0.80 19.55
CA LEU A 181 -11.62 -0.49 19.73
C LEU A 181 -10.22 -0.49 19.12
N LEU A 182 -9.40 -1.45 19.54
CA LEU A 182 -8.12 -1.80 18.93
C LEU A 182 -8.17 -3.23 18.36
N CYS A 183 -7.36 -3.46 17.34
CA CYS A 183 -6.99 -4.79 16.89
C CYS A 183 -5.97 -5.43 17.84
N ARG A 184 -5.87 -6.75 17.80
CA ARG A 184 -5.06 -7.55 18.72
C ARG A 184 -3.56 -7.50 18.42
N THR A 185 -3.20 -7.48 17.14
CA THR A 185 -1.82 -7.59 16.68
C THR A 185 -1.14 -6.22 16.63
N GLY A 186 0.01 -6.10 17.27
CA GLY A 186 0.88 -4.93 17.16
C GLY A 186 1.77 -5.05 15.92
N LEU A 187 1.78 -4.01 15.10
CA LEU A 187 2.52 -3.91 13.86
C LEU A 187 3.92 -3.35 14.13
N THR A 188 4.94 -4.04 13.64
CA THR A 188 6.36 -3.65 13.76
C THR A 188 7.09 -3.58 12.42
N GLY A 189 6.46 -4.07 11.35
CA GLY A 189 7.02 -4.10 10.00
C GLY A 189 6.17 -3.28 9.02
N ARG A 190 6.13 -3.75 7.77
CA ARG A 190 5.25 -3.20 6.74
C ARG A 190 3.90 -3.91 6.77
N CYS A 191 2.83 -3.15 6.70
CA CYS A 191 1.48 -3.68 6.80
C CYS A 191 0.49 -2.88 5.97
N TYR A 192 -0.35 -3.58 5.22
CA TYR A 192 -1.40 -3.07 4.37
C TYR A 192 -2.73 -3.69 4.78
N TRP A 193 -3.79 -2.90 4.88
CA TRP A 193 -5.15 -3.43 5.02
C TRP A 193 -6.18 -2.47 4.45
N GLU A 194 -7.34 -3.01 4.13
CA GLU A 194 -8.49 -2.26 3.63
C GLU A 194 -9.68 -2.40 4.56
N VAL A 195 -10.46 -1.31 4.64
CA VAL A 195 -11.73 -1.31 5.34
C VAL A 195 -12.81 -0.64 4.51
N GLU A 196 -13.98 -1.24 4.50
CA GLU A 196 -15.22 -0.58 4.09
C GLU A 196 -15.77 0.19 5.28
N TRP A 197 -16.25 1.39 5.04
CA TRP A 197 -16.82 2.24 6.07
C TRP A 197 -18.16 2.82 5.63
N ARG A 198 -18.99 3.16 6.61
CA ARG A 198 -20.25 3.88 6.46
C ARG A 198 -20.45 4.85 7.63
N GLY A 199 -21.02 6.02 7.38
CA GLY A 199 -21.25 7.07 8.36
C GLY A 199 -19.96 7.80 8.74
N ASP A 200 -19.91 8.34 9.95
CA ASP A 200 -18.72 9.01 10.49
C ASP A 200 -17.85 8.01 11.26
N VAL A 201 -16.64 7.75 10.75
CA VAL A 201 -15.69 6.83 11.37
C VAL A 201 -14.29 7.40 11.40
N TYR A 202 -13.46 6.90 12.32
CA TYR A 202 -12.03 7.15 12.33
C TYR A 202 -11.30 5.83 12.18
N ILE A 203 -10.42 5.78 11.18
CA ILE A 203 -9.52 4.67 10.89
C ILE A 203 -8.15 5.09 11.38
N SER A 204 -7.60 4.37 12.35
CA SER A 204 -6.46 4.85 13.14
C SER A 204 -5.41 3.77 13.33
N VAL A 205 -4.19 4.22 13.66
CA VAL A 205 -3.19 3.40 14.35
C VAL A 205 -2.80 4.10 15.64
N SER A 206 -2.49 3.32 16.67
CA SER A 206 -2.12 3.88 17.97
C SER A 206 -1.17 2.97 18.74
N TYR A 207 -0.35 3.55 19.61
CA TYR A 207 0.35 2.78 20.63
C TYR A 207 -0.62 2.14 21.61
N ARG A 208 -0.22 0.99 22.17
CA ARG A 208 -1.08 0.22 23.08
C ARG A 208 -1.49 1.02 24.33
N ARG A 209 -0.62 1.93 24.78
CA ARG A 209 -0.73 2.69 26.03
C ARG A 209 -1.75 3.83 25.99
N ILE A 210 -2.46 4.02 24.87
CA ILE A 210 -3.53 5.03 24.77
C ILE A 210 -4.51 4.90 25.95
N ARG A 211 -4.90 6.03 26.52
CA ARG A 211 -5.85 6.08 27.63
C ARG A 211 -7.20 5.53 27.17
N ARG A 212 -7.82 4.66 27.97
CA ARG A 212 -9.09 4.01 27.60
C ARG A 212 -10.26 4.30 28.52
N ARG A 213 -10.01 5.05 29.60
CA ARG A 213 -10.97 5.30 30.67
C ARG A 213 -11.24 6.77 30.91
N GLY A 214 -12.51 7.07 31.13
CA GLY A 214 -13.02 8.41 31.38
C GLY A 214 -13.37 9.17 30.11
N ASP A 215 -13.76 10.43 30.30
CA ASP A 215 -14.26 11.34 29.28
C ASP A 215 -13.21 12.32 28.73
N SER A 216 -11.93 12.16 29.11
CA SER A 216 -10.84 12.94 28.52
C SER A 216 -10.77 12.75 27.01
N THR A 217 -10.47 13.83 26.32
CA THR A 217 -10.12 13.86 24.89
C THR A 217 -8.88 13.03 24.58
N ASP A 218 -7.99 12.82 25.55
CA ASP A 218 -6.79 11.98 25.39
C ASP A 218 -7.14 10.52 25.09
N CYS A 219 -8.34 10.08 25.42
CA CYS A 219 -8.81 8.73 25.11
C CYS A 219 -9.15 8.55 23.62
N LEU A 220 -9.34 9.64 22.87
CA LEU A 220 -9.82 9.61 21.50
C LEU A 220 -8.67 9.49 20.49
N PHE A 221 -8.83 8.61 19.51
CA PHE A 221 -7.87 8.52 18.42
C PHE A 221 -7.72 9.85 17.67
N GLY A 222 -6.47 10.25 17.43
CA GLY A 222 -6.06 11.50 16.78
C GLY A 222 -6.00 12.72 17.71
N TRP A 223 -6.51 12.62 18.95
CA TRP A 223 -6.55 13.71 19.93
C TRP A 223 -5.47 13.60 21.02
N ASN A 224 -4.49 12.74 20.79
CA ASN A 224 -3.29 12.56 21.62
C ASN A 224 -2.07 12.38 20.72
N ASP A 225 -0.89 12.38 21.31
CA ASP A 225 0.40 12.17 20.67
C ASP A 225 0.72 10.68 20.37
N GLN A 226 -0.19 9.77 20.71
CA GLN A 226 -0.01 8.31 20.63
C GLN A 226 -0.82 7.67 19.51
N SER A 227 -1.54 8.47 18.72
CA SER A 227 -2.43 7.99 17.68
C SER A 227 -2.45 8.91 16.46
N TRP A 228 -2.65 8.27 15.31
CA TRP A 228 -2.77 8.91 14.01
C TRP A 228 -4.03 8.37 13.35
N SER A 229 -4.88 9.28 12.86
CA SER A 229 -6.23 8.92 12.44
C SER A 229 -6.62 9.60 11.15
N LEU A 230 -7.32 8.87 10.29
CA LEU A 230 -8.13 9.40 9.21
C LEU A 230 -9.59 9.41 9.64
N ARG A 231 -10.24 10.57 9.64
CA ARG A 231 -11.68 10.70 9.73
C ARG A 231 -12.28 10.58 8.33
N CYS A 232 -13.23 9.66 8.18
CA CYS A 232 -14.11 9.56 7.03
C CYS A 232 -15.49 10.10 7.44
N SER A 233 -15.97 11.12 6.74
CA SER A 233 -17.24 11.78 7.04
C SER A 233 -18.32 11.33 6.05
N ASP A 234 -19.58 11.35 6.48
CA ASP A 234 -20.73 10.93 5.67
C ASP A 234 -20.97 11.80 4.41
N ASP A 235 -20.50 13.04 4.44
CA ASP A 235 -20.47 13.97 3.32
C ASP A 235 -19.33 13.70 2.30
N GLY A 236 -18.57 12.63 2.50
CA GLY A 236 -17.48 12.20 1.63
C GLY A 236 -16.16 12.95 1.85
N ARG A 237 -16.07 13.83 2.86
CA ARG A 237 -14.83 14.54 3.20
C ARG A 237 -13.93 13.70 4.10
N TYR A 238 -12.63 13.85 3.87
CA TYR A 238 -11.57 13.24 4.67
C TYR A 238 -10.78 14.31 5.41
N SER A 239 -10.40 14.01 6.65
CA SER A 239 -9.46 14.83 7.42
C SER A 239 -8.58 13.93 8.25
N VAL A 240 -7.31 14.30 8.42
CA VAL A 240 -6.38 13.56 9.27
C VAL A 240 -6.19 14.26 10.61
N TRP A 241 -5.97 13.48 11.65
CA TRP A 241 -5.87 13.93 13.02
C TRP A 241 -4.67 13.29 13.72
N HIS A 242 -3.87 14.13 14.38
CA HIS A 242 -2.80 13.70 15.28
C HIS A 242 -2.55 14.81 16.31
N ASN A 243 -2.37 14.45 17.58
CA ASN A 243 -2.08 15.40 18.66
C ASN A 243 -3.04 16.61 18.70
N ASN A 244 -4.34 16.35 18.57
CA ASN A 244 -5.41 17.34 18.55
C ASN A 244 -5.30 18.38 17.39
N ARG A 245 -4.52 18.06 16.36
CA ARG A 245 -4.40 18.88 15.14
C ARG A 245 -5.11 18.19 13.99
N ARG A 246 -6.04 18.91 13.37
CA ARG A 246 -6.72 18.53 12.14
C ARG A 246 -5.98 19.08 10.94
N THR A 247 -5.78 18.24 9.93
CA THR A 247 -5.38 18.67 8.58
C THR A 247 -6.42 18.17 7.58
N ASP A 248 -7.00 19.07 6.80
CA ASP A 248 -7.92 18.67 5.73
C ASP A 248 -7.12 18.14 4.53
N THR A 249 -7.57 17.04 3.93
CA THR A 249 -6.87 16.43 2.81
C THR A 249 -7.21 17.16 1.50
N SER A 250 -6.20 17.50 0.71
CA SER A 250 -6.29 18.36 -0.49
C SER A 250 -7.12 17.80 -1.67
N SER A 251 -7.64 16.58 -1.56
CA SER A 251 -8.51 15.95 -2.56
C SER A 251 -9.96 16.52 -2.56
N SER A 252 -10.16 17.72 -2.02
CA SER A 252 -11.44 18.44 -1.99
C SER A 252 -11.88 19.03 -3.33
N SER A 253 -11.15 18.81 -4.43
CA SER A 253 -11.61 19.16 -5.79
C SER A 253 -12.64 18.17 -6.31
N PHE A 254 -13.75 17.97 -5.60
CA PHE A 254 -14.94 17.37 -6.22
C PHE A 254 -15.74 18.49 -6.87
N SER A 255 -15.61 18.56 -8.19
CA SER A 255 -16.62 19.11 -9.06
C SER A 255 -17.98 18.57 -8.63
N SER A 256 -18.94 19.48 -8.51
CA SER A 256 -20.34 19.24 -8.24
C SER A 256 -20.96 18.22 -9.20
N SER A 257 -20.93 16.94 -8.84
CA SER A 257 -21.79 15.90 -9.40
C SER A 257 -22.11 14.85 -8.34
N SER A 258 -23.10 15.19 -7.50
CA SER A 258 -24.13 14.28 -6.97
C SER A 258 -23.74 12.81 -6.73
N SER A 259 -22.86 12.54 -5.77
CA SER A 259 -22.92 11.29 -4.99
C SER A 259 -22.47 11.56 -3.56
N SER A 260 -23.43 11.88 -2.69
CA SER A 260 -23.25 11.92 -1.24
C SER A 260 -23.00 10.50 -0.73
N SER A 261 -21.78 9.99 -0.93
CA SER A 261 -21.47 8.62 -0.54
C SER A 261 -21.21 8.60 0.96
N SER A 262 -22.27 8.32 1.73
CA SER A 262 -22.20 8.02 3.18
C SER A 262 -21.40 6.76 3.52
N SER A 263 -20.68 6.19 2.55
CA SER A 263 -19.86 5.00 2.65
C SER A 263 -18.72 5.04 1.65
N GLY A 264 -17.66 4.30 1.92
CA GLY A 264 -16.54 4.16 1.01
C GLY A 264 -15.61 3.05 1.44
N ARG A 265 -14.46 2.95 0.77
CA ARG A 265 -13.39 2.05 1.14
C ARG A 265 -12.09 2.82 1.26
N VAL A 266 -11.35 2.53 2.32
CA VAL A 266 -10.05 3.15 2.59
C VAL A 266 -9.02 2.04 2.75
N ALA A 267 -7.86 2.27 2.14
CA ALA A 267 -6.67 1.46 2.37
C ALA A 267 -5.72 2.21 3.31
N VAL A 268 -5.06 1.45 4.17
CA VAL A 268 -4.02 1.96 5.07
C VAL A 268 -2.75 1.18 4.81
N TYR A 269 -1.64 1.89 4.68
CA TYR A 269 -0.31 1.32 4.58
C TYR A 269 0.58 1.92 5.67
N VAL A 270 1.26 1.07 6.43
CA VAL A 270 2.26 1.48 7.41
C VAL A 270 3.58 0.80 7.10
N ASP A 271 4.67 1.58 7.15
CA ASP A 271 6.04 1.09 7.13
C ASP A 271 6.69 1.54 8.43
N CYS A 272 6.68 0.67 9.44
CA CYS A 272 7.18 1.02 10.77
C CYS A 272 8.69 1.36 10.74
N PRO A 273 9.57 0.57 10.08
CA PRO A 273 10.99 0.93 9.95
C PRO A 273 11.24 2.26 9.25
N ALA A 274 10.47 2.58 8.20
CA ALA A 274 10.61 3.85 7.49
C ALA A 274 9.91 5.02 8.19
N GLY A 275 9.09 4.77 9.21
CA GLY A 275 8.36 5.82 9.91
C GLY A 275 7.23 6.44 9.09
N THR A 276 6.58 5.66 8.21
CA THR A 276 5.53 6.18 7.33
C THR A 276 4.17 5.52 7.60
N LEU A 277 3.12 6.34 7.59
CA LEU A 277 1.73 5.89 7.64
C LEU A 277 0.94 6.63 6.57
N SER A 278 0.44 5.90 5.59
CA SER A 278 -0.27 6.43 4.43
C SER A 278 -1.71 5.96 4.40
N PHE A 279 -2.61 6.88 4.07
CA PHE A 279 -4.03 6.63 3.87
C PHE A 279 -4.41 6.87 2.41
N TYR A 280 -5.25 5.98 1.89
CA TYR A 280 -5.74 6.06 0.51
C TYR A 280 -7.25 5.83 0.47
N ARG A 281 -7.94 6.57 -0.38
CA ARG A 281 -9.31 6.23 -0.80
C ARG A 281 -9.20 5.18 -1.90
N VAL A 282 -9.97 4.09 -1.77
CA VAL A 282 -10.07 3.07 -2.81
C VAL A 282 -11.23 3.43 -3.73
N SER A 283 -10.99 3.49 -5.04
CA SER A 283 -11.99 3.81 -6.07
C SER A 283 -11.81 2.88 -7.27
N SER A 284 -12.80 2.03 -7.53
CA SER A 284 -12.84 0.95 -8.54
C SER A 284 -11.50 0.23 -8.74
N ASP A 285 -10.57 0.82 -9.50
CA ASP A 285 -9.29 0.20 -9.86
C ASP A 285 -8.06 1.04 -9.43
N SER A 286 -8.24 1.99 -8.49
CA SER A 286 -7.17 2.92 -8.09
C SER A 286 -7.16 3.23 -6.59
N LEU A 287 -5.96 3.47 -6.07
CA LEU A 287 -5.71 4.04 -4.76
C LEU A 287 -5.43 5.53 -4.90
N ILE A 288 -6.35 6.37 -4.45
CA ILE A 288 -6.20 7.82 -4.42
C ILE A 288 -5.55 8.18 -3.07
N HIS A 289 -4.32 8.64 -3.10
CA HIS A 289 -3.62 9.10 -1.91
C HIS A 289 -4.39 10.23 -1.21
N LEU A 290 -4.55 10.10 0.10
CA LEU A 290 -5.20 11.11 0.94
C LEU A 290 -4.17 11.87 1.77
N HIS A 291 -3.29 11.15 2.45
CA HIS A 291 -2.28 11.73 3.33
C HIS A 291 -1.21 10.71 3.71
N THR A 292 0.00 11.19 4.01
CA THR A 292 1.06 10.41 4.63
C THR A 292 1.62 11.15 5.84
N PHE A 293 1.57 10.51 7.01
CA PHE A 293 2.34 10.92 8.17
C PHE A 293 3.76 10.39 8.04
N ASN A 294 4.74 11.27 8.26
CA ASN A 294 6.15 10.91 8.42
C ASN A 294 6.54 11.19 9.87
N THR A 295 6.91 10.15 10.61
CA THR A 295 7.23 10.24 12.04
C THR A 295 8.08 9.05 12.47
N THR A 296 8.71 9.12 13.64
CA THR A 296 9.42 7.97 14.21
C THR A 296 8.49 7.21 15.14
N PHE A 297 8.18 5.96 14.81
CA PHE A 297 7.42 5.09 15.70
C PHE A 297 8.33 4.46 16.76
N THR A 298 7.97 4.63 18.03
CA THR A 298 8.79 4.17 19.18
C THR A 298 8.29 2.86 19.77
N GLU A 299 7.08 2.44 19.42
CA GLU A 299 6.40 1.25 19.95
C GLU A 299 5.60 0.57 18.83
N PRO A 300 5.21 -0.72 19.00
CA PRO A 300 4.32 -1.39 18.06
C PRO A 300 2.99 -0.64 17.91
N LEU A 301 2.53 -0.53 16.65
CA LEU A 301 1.29 0.17 16.31
C LEU A 301 0.11 -0.80 16.26
N TYR A 302 -1.01 -0.42 16.86
CA TYR A 302 -2.23 -1.21 16.86
C TYR A 302 -3.28 -0.50 15.99
N PRO A 303 -3.79 -1.14 14.93
CA PRO A 303 -4.93 -0.61 14.19
C PRO A 303 -6.13 -0.43 15.13
N GLY A 304 -6.84 0.68 14.96
CA GLY A 304 -7.95 1.07 15.83
C GLY A 304 -9.04 1.77 15.06
N PHE A 305 -10.27 1.62 15.54
CA PHE A 305 -11.44 2.18 14.90
C PHE A 305 -12.30 2.91 15.91
N ARG A 306 -12.74 4.12 15.55
CA ARG A 306 -13.77 4.89 16.28
C ARG A 306 -15.00 5.03 15.39
N LEU A 307 -16.18 4.83 15.96
CA LEU A 307 -17.44 4.96 15.23
C LEU A 307 -18.30 6.01 15.90
N LEU A 308 -18.64 7.09 15.20
CA LEU A 308 -19.53 8.10 15.77
C LEU A 308 -20.96 7.57 15.75
N TRP A 309 -21.71 7.89 16.79
CA TRP A 309 -23.12 7.59 16.83
C TRP A 309 -23.86 8.44 15.79
N SER A 310 -24.69 7.79 14.96
CA SER A 310 -25.60 8.43 14.01
C SER A 310 -26.87 7.61 13.88
N SER A 311 -27.99 8.25 13.55
CA SER A 311 -29.28 7.56 13.32
C SER A 311 -29.24 6.62 12.11
N SER A 312 -28.36 6.89 11.14
CA SER A 312 -28.12 6.06 9.95
C SER A 312 -27.16 4.88 10.21
N GLY A 313 -26.52 4.85 11.38
CA GLY A 313 -25.60 3.82 11.84
C GLY A 313 -24.22 3.89 11.18
N SER A 314 -23.20 4.28 11.94
CA SER A 314 -21.81 4.20 11.49
C SER A 314 -21.25 2.78 11.63
N SER A 315 -20.53 2.30 10.62
CA SER A 315 -19.94 0.96 10.63
C SER A 315 -18.60 0.90 9.92
N VAL A 316 -17.75 -0.02 10.36
CA VAL A 316 -16.50 -0.39 9.69
C VAL A 316 -16.51 -1.90 9.47
N ARG A 317 -16.07 -2.34 8.29
CA ARG A 317 -15.88 -3.76 7.96
C ARG A 317 -14.47 -3.98 7.45
N LEU A 318 -13.76 -4.95 8.06
CA LEU A 318 -12.46 -5.41 7.61
C LEU A 318 -12.62 -6.19 6.30
N CYS A 319 -11.94 -5.75 5.23
CA CYS A 319 -11.96 -6.46 3.95
C CYS A 319 -11.25 -7.82 4.06
N GLY A 320 -11.71 -8.80 3.28
CA GLY A 320 -10.96 -10.03 3.03
C GLY A 320 -9.70 -9.71 2.23
N VAL A 321 -8.64 -10.47 2.49
CA VAL A 321 -7.40 -10.46 1.70
C VAL A 321 -7.53 -11.47 0.58
#